data_AF-H2Z543-F1
#
_entry.id   AF-H2Z543-F1
#
_cell.length_a   1.000
_cell.length_b   1.000
_cell.length_c   1.000
_cell.angle_alpha   90.00
_cell.angle_beta   90.00
_cell.angle_gamma   90.00
#
_symmetry.space_group_name_H-M   'P 1'
#
loop_
_entity.id
_entity.type
_entity.pdbx_description
1 polymer ?
#
loop_
_entity_poly.entity_id
_entity_poly.type
_entity_poly.pdbx_seq_one_letter_code
_entity_poly.pdbx_strand_id
1 'polypeptide(L)'
;SSNCVKWLIAGSYSPIDELPSLDPEFYKNLTWIKRYEGDISDLDLTFTYEEDIMGSVHSHELIPGGAATPVTNENRIMYIHTLAHYRLHTQILQQTKAFISGFRAVIPKSWTSMFSAPELQRLISGDNVDVDLTDLKKHVVYYGGFHSTHRVVRWLWDILERDYSSSERSAFLKFVTSCSRPPLLGFLRLPSKSRRAHNYNHRLPTASTCFNLLKLPNYPSKDVLRDKLKQAIANNTGFELS
;
A
#
# COMPACT_ATOMS: atom_id res chain seq x y z
N SER A 1 -3.36 -3.14 3.89
CA SER A 1 -4.46 -3.36 2.91
C SER A 1 -4.84 -4.83 2.73
N SER A 2 -3.93 -5.81 2.91
CA SER A 2 -4.24 -7.24 2.68
C SER A 2 -5.33 -7.84 3.59
N ASN A 3 -5.45 -7.41 4.85
CA ASN A 3 -6.41 -8.01 5.79
C ASN A 3 -7.86 -7.77 5.41
N CYS A 4 -8.24 -6.53 5.09
CA CYS A 4 -9.63 -6.23 4.71
C CYS A 4 -10.07 -7.05 3.49
N VAL A 5 -9.16 -7.30 2.53
CA VAL A 5 -9.43 -8.13 1.35
C VAL A 5 -9.64 -9.61 1.73
N LYS A 6 -8.81 -10.16 2.62
CA LYS A 6 -8.97 -11.54 3.11
C LYS A 6 -10.27 -11.74 3.89
N TRP A 7 -10.63 -10.76 4.72
CA TRP A 7 -11.89 -10.74 5.48
C TRP A 7 -13.15 -10.60 4.61
N LEU A 8 -13.03 -10.03 3.41
CA LEU A 8 -14.14 -9.98 2.46
C LEU A 8 -14.52 -11.38 1.93
N ILE A 9 -13.58 -12.33 1.92
CA ILE A 9 -13.71 -13.63 1.24
C ILE A 9 -13.81 -14.81 2.21
N ALA A 10 -12.96 -14.90 3.24
CA ALA A 10 -12.89 -16.06 4.10
C ALA A 10 -13.26 -15.72 5.56
N GLY A 11 -14.27 -16.41 6.09
CA GLY A 11 -14.77 -16.25 7.45
C GLY A 11 -13.99 -17.02 8.53
N SER A 12 -12.85 -17.64 8.19
CA SER A 12 -12.06 -18.45 9.12
C SER A 12 -10.57 -18.12 8.96
N TYR A 13 -9.96 -17.60 10.03
CA TYR A 13 -8.61 -17.04 10.06
C TYR A 13 -7.74 -17.84 11.05
N SER A 14 -6.49 -18.15 10.69
CA SER A 14 -5.45 -18.60 11.66
C SER A 14 -4.63 -17.37 12.05
N PRO A 15 -4.78 -16.80 13.26
CA PRO A 15 -4.11 -15.56 13.64
C PRO A 15 -2.57 -15.69 13.70
N ILE A 16 -2.05 -16.88 14.04
CA ILE A 16 -0.63 -17.05 14.34
C ILE A 16 0.26 -17.09 13.10
N ASP A 17 -0.21 -17.72 12.02
CA ASP A 17 0.62 -17.90 10.81
C ASP A 17 0.81 -16.59 10.04
N GLU A 18 -0.10 -15.63 10.19
CA GLU A 18 -0.03 -14.32 9.51
C GLU A 18 0.67 -13.24 10.35
N LEU A 19 0.78 -13.46 11.66
CA LEU A 19 1.36 -12.51 12.61
C LEU A 19 2.76 -11.99 12.21
N PRO A 20 3.69 -12.82 11.69
CA PRO A 20 4.99 -12.33 11.20
C PRO A 20 4.91 -11.31 10.06
N SER A 21 3.86 -11.42 9.23
CA SER A 21 3.65 -10.53 8.09
C SER A 21 2.88 -9.24 8.45
N LEU A 22 2.17 -9.27 9.58
CA LEU A 22 1.28 -8.19 10.02
C LEU A 22 1.93 -7.30 11.07
N ASP A 23 2.55 -7.91 12.06
CA ASP A 23 3.24 -7.20 13.14
C ASP A 23 4.48 -7.99 13.54
N PRO A 24 5.61 -7.76 12.85
CA PRO A 24 6.85 -8.50 13.09
C PRO A 24 7.39 -8.29 14.51
N GLU A 25 7.13 -7.13 15.11
CA GLU A 25 7.58 -6.80 16.47
C GLU A 25 6.75 -7.56 17.50
N PHE A 26 5.43 -7.54 17.36
CA PHE A 26 4.55 -8.32 18.21
C PHE A 26 4.79 -9.84 18.07
N TYR A 27 5.08 -10.32 16.86
CA TYR A 27 5.48 -11.72 16.65
C TYR A 27 6.77 -12.08 17.37
N LYS A 28 7.77 -11.19 17.37
CA LYS A 28 9.01 -11.39 18.14
C LYS A 28 8.71 -11.47 19.64
N ASN A 29 7.85 -10.60 20.16
CA ASN A 29 7.46 -10.59 21.58
C ASN A 29 6.76 -11.90 21.97
N LEU A 30 5.79 -12.37 21.17
CA LEU A 30 5.12 -13.66 21.40
C LEU A 30 6.09 -14.84 21.31
N THR A 31 7.02 -14.81 20.35
CA THR A 31 8.03 -15.85 20.17
C THR A 31 9.01 -15.88 21.34
N TRP A 32 9.34 -14.71 21.90
CA TRP A 32 10.16 -14.58 23.09
C TRP A 32 9.47 -15.21 24.30
N ILE A 33 8.20 -14.89 24.57
CA ILE A 33 7.40 -15.53 25.64
C ILE A 33 7.34 -17.04 25.45
N LYS A 34 7.19 -17.51 24.20
CA LYS A 34 7.16 -18.95 23.89
C LYS A 34 8.48 -19.66 24.20
N ARG A 35 9.62 -19.01 23.98
CA ARG A 35 10.98 -19.57 24.12
C ARG A 35 11.63 -19.26 25.47
N TYR A 36 10.93 -18.58 26.35
CA TYR A 36 11.44 -18.26 27.67
C TYR A 36 11.68 -19.55 28.47
N GLU A 37 12.94 -19.77 28.87
CA GLU A 37 13.39 -20.98 29.57
C GLU A 37 13.16 -20.91 31.09
N GLY A 38 12.91 -19.71 31.65
CA GLY A 38 12.58 -19.51 33.06
C GLY A 38 11.10 -19.75 33.40
N ASP A 39 10.70 -19.38 34.61
CA ASP A 39 9.28 -19.38 34.98
C ASP A 39 8.60 -18.13 34.43
N ILE A 40 7.61 -18.31 33.54
CA ILE A 40 6.83 -17.19 32.98
C ILE A 40 6.07 -16.44 34.08
N SER A 41 5.80 -17.09 35.21
CA SER A 41 5.19 -16.46 36.37
C SER A 41 6.03 -15.28 36.91
N ASP A 42 7.35 -15.29 36.69
CA ASP A 42 8.26 -14.20 37.09
C ASP A 42 8.02 -12.90 36.30
N LEU A 43 7.35 -12.99 35.15
CA LEU A 43 7.01 -11.84 34.30
C LEU A 43 5.75 -11.11 34.76
N ASP A 44 5.06 -11.62 35.79
CA ASP A 44 3.81 -11.07 36.36
C ASP A 44 2.76 -10.73 35.29
N LEU A 45 2.68 -11.58 34.27
CA LEU A 45 1.73 -11.43 33.18
C LEU A 45 0.36 -11.94 33.63
N THR A 46 -0.70 -11.24 33.25
CA THR A 46 -2.09 -11.67 33.40
C THR A 46 -2.73 -11.85 32.03
N PHE A 47 -3.92 -12.45 31.96
CA PHE A 47 -4.68 -12.53 30.71
C PHE A 47 -5.35 -11.19 30.36
N THR A 48 -4.57 -10.12 30.32
CA THR A 48 -4.99 -8.77 29.95
C THR A 48 -4.08 -8.21 28.86
N TYR A 49 -4.58 -7.21 28.14
CA TYR A 49 -3.84 -6.48 27.12
C TYR A 49 -3.99 -4.98 27.37
N GLU A 50 -2.85 -4.30 27.49
CA GLU A 50 -2.81 -2.85 27.66
C GLU A 50 -2.62 -2.15 26.32
N GLU A 51 -3.52 -1.24 26.01
CA GLU A 51 -3.50 -0.42 24.81
C GLU A 51 -3.38 1.07 25.19
N ASP A 52 -2.35 1.75 24.69
CA ASP A 52 -2.25 3.20 24.81
C ASP A 52 -3.08 3.88 23.72
N ILE A 53 -4.14 4.55 24.13
CA ILE A 53 -5.00 5.36 23.27
C ILE A 53 -4.83 6.82 23.66
N MET A 54 -4.08 7.56 22.84
CA MET A 54 -3.85 9.01 23.02
C MET A 54 -3.27 9.40 24.39
N GLY A 55 -2.38 8.58 24.96
CA GLY A 55 -1.75 8.80 26.27
C GLY A 55 -2.54 8.24 27.45
N SER A 56 -3.65 7.54 27.20
CA SER A 56 -4.44 6.82 28.20
C SER A 56 -4.26 5.32 28.02
N VAL A 57 -3.77 4.63 29.05
CA VAL A 57 -3.61 3.17 29.03
C VAL A 57 -4.95 2.52 29.37
N HIS A 58 -5.48 1.77 28.42
CA HIS A 58 -6.70 0.97 28.57
C HIS A 58 -6.34 -0.50 28.71
N SER A 59 -6.79 -1.14 29.78
CA SER A 59 -6.60 -2.58 29.99
C SER A 59 -7.83 -3.35 29.50
N HIS A 60 -7.59 -4.38 28.69
CA HIS A 60 -8.60 -5.24 28.09
C HIS A 60 -8.41 -6.68 28.56
N GLU A 61 -9.44 -7.28 29.14
CA GLU A 61 -9.39 -8.69 29.51
C GLU A 61 -9.48 -9.59 28.27
N LEU A 62 -8.51 -10.51 28.12
CA LEU A 62 -8.45 -11.45 27.01
C LEU A 62 -9.41 -12.64 27.18
N ILE A 63 -9.69 -12.98 28.44
CA ILE A 63 -10.65 -13.99 28.88
C ILE A 63 -11.49 -13.41 30.02
N PRO A 64 -12.70 -13.93 30.31
CA PRO A 64 -13.48 -13.48 31.45
C PRO A 64 -12.70 -13.63 32.77
N GLY A 65 -12.49 -12.53 33.50
CA GLY A 65 -11.68 -12.54 34.73
C GLY A 65 -10.17 -12.66 34.48
N GLY A 66 -9.72 -12.29 33.29
CA GLY A 66 -8.34 -12.37 32.88
C GLY A 66 -7.38 -11.55 33.74
N ALA A 67 -7.85 -10.45 34.34
CA ALA A 67 -7.06 -9.64 35.27
C ALA A 67 -6.66 -10.40 36.55
N ALA A 68 -7.46 -11.39 36.97
CA ALA A 68 -7.17 -12.23 38.14
C ALA A 68 -6.46 -13.55 37.77
N THR A 69 -6.24 -13.80 36.47
CA THR A 69 -5.66 -15.06 36.00
C THR A 69 -4.20 -14.82 35.60
N PRO A 70 -3.22 -15.28 36.40
CA PRO A 70 -1.82 -15.16 36.06
C PRO A 70 -1.43 -16.11 34.93
N VAL A 71 -0.45 -15.69 34.13
CA VAL A 71 0.13 -16.52 33.08
C VAL A 71 1.23 -17.39 33.70
N THR A 72 1.08 -18.70 33.57
CA THR A 72 2.01 -19.72 34.04
C THR A 72 2.62 -20.47 32.87
N ASN A 73 3.65 -21.26 33.13
CA ASN A 73 4.28 -22.12 32.13
C ASN A 73 3.31 -23.11 31.45
N GLU A 74 2.24 -23.49 32.12
CA GLU A 74 1.21 -24.41 31.60
C GLU A 74 0.21 -23.70 30.67
N ASN A 75 -0.17 -22.46 31.02
CA ASN A 75 -1.18 -21.71 30.26
C ASN A 75 -0.55 -20.71 29.26
N ARG A 76 0.79 -20.58 29.21
CA ARG A 76 1.52 -19.67 28.31
C ARG A 76 1.09 -19.74 26.85
N ILE A 77 0.81 -20.96 26.37
CA ILE A 77 0.43 -21.19 24.97
C ILE A 77 -0.98 -20.62 24.74
N MET A 78 -1.90 -20.85 25.68
CA MET A 78 -3.24 -20.27 25.64
C MET A 78 -3.18 -18.75 25.68
N TYR A 79 -2.33 -18.16 26.52
CA TYR A 79 -2.10 -16.72 26.57
C TYR A 79 -1.64 -16.18 25.20
N ILE A 80 -0.62 -16.78 24.59
CA ILE A 80 -0.11 -16.38 23.26
C ILE A 80 -1.21 -16.45 22.19
N HIS A 81 -1.97 -17.55 22.15
CA HIS A 81 -3.05 -17.72 21.19
C HIS A 81 -4.16 -16.67 21.39
N THR A 82 -4.54 -16.40 22.63
CA THR A 82 -5.62 -15.45 22.96
C THR A 82 -5.18 -14.02 22.67
N LEU A 83 -3.95 -13.67 23.02
CA LEU A 83 -3.35 -12.36 22.77
C LEU A 83 -3.21 -12.09 21.26
N ALA A 84 -2.74 -13.09 20.49
CA ALA A 84 -2.68 -13.03 19.03
C ALA A 84 -4.07 -12.84 18.40
N HIS A 85 -5.07 -13.58 18.87
CA HIS A 85 -6.45 -13.45 18.40
C HIS A 85 -7.04 -12.08 18.74
N TYR A 86 -6.81 -11.55 19.95
CA TYR A 86 -7.28 -10.23 20.34
C TYR A 86 -6.73 -9.14 19.42
N ARG A 87 -5.41 -9.13 19.22
CA ARG A 87 -4.71 -8.12 18.41
C ARG A 87 -5.11 -8.14 16.94
N LEU A 88 -5.22 -9.33 16.34
CA LEU A 88 -5.45 -9.47 14.89
C LEU A 88 -6.93 -9.50 14.50
N HIS A 89 -7.82 -9.88 15.41
CA HIS A 89 -9.24 -10.04 15.13
C HIS A 89 -10.09 -9.07 15.93
N THR A 90 -10.02 -9.15 17.26
CA THR A 90 -10.99 -8.50 18.15
C THR A 90 -10.88 -6.98 18.11
N GLN A 91 -9.66 -6.45 18.18
CA GLN A 91 -9.41 -5.01 18.23
C GLN A 91 -9.87 -4.27 16.96
N ILE A 92 -9.74 -4.91 15.79
CA ILE A 92 -10.11 -4.31 14.50
C ILE A 92 -11.50 -4.74 14.01
N LEU A 93 -12.23 -5.53 14.80
CA LEU A 93 -13.47 -6.19 14.36
C LEU A 93 -14.54 -5.17 13.97
N GLN A 94 -14.71 -4.10 14.77
CA GLN A 94 -15.74 -3.10 14.53
C GLN A 94 -15.46 -2.29 13.25
N GLN A 95 -14.22 -1.84 13.08
CA GLN A 95 -13.74 -1.09 11.91
C GLN A 95 -13.83 -1.96 10.66
N THR A 96 -13.44 -3.24 10.77
CA THR A 96 -13.52 -4.21 9.68
C THR A 96 -14.97 -4.49 9.30
N LYS A 97 -15.88 -4.66 10.26
CA LYS A 97 -17.32 -4.82 9.99
C LYS A 97 -17.90 -3.60 9.28
N ALA A 98 -17.59 -2.39 9.74
CA ALA A 98 -18.05 -1.16 9.11
C ALA A 98 -17.54 -1.03 7.67
N PHE A 99 -16.25 -1.32 7.45
CA PHE A 99 -15.64 -1.35 6.12
C PHE A 99 -16.31 -2.37 5.20
N ILE A 100 -16.50 -3.61 5.66
CA ILE A 100 -17.17 -4.67 4.88
C ILE A 100 -18.60 -4.25 4.54
N SER A 101 -19.31 -3.63 5.48
CA SER A 101 -20.67 -3.17 5.23
C SER A 101 -20.71 -2.07 4.16
N GLY A 102 -19.81 -1.09 4.23
CA GLY A 102 -19.71 -0.03 3.22
C GLY A 102 -19.31 -0.58 1.84
N PHE A 103 -18.34 -1.51 1.81
CA PHE A 103 -17.92 -2.17 0.58
C PHE A 103 -19.06 -2.97 -0.06
N ARG A 104 -19.80 -3.75 0.74
CA ARG A 104 -20.95 -4.56 0.28
C ARG A 104 -22.16 -3.73 -0.17
N ALA A 105 -22.28 -2.48 0.27
CA ALA A 105 -23.31 -1.57 -0.21
C ALA A 105 -23.09 -1.16 -1.68
N VAL A 106 -21.83 -1.19 -2.15
CA VAL A 106 -21.47 -0.84 -3.53
C VAL A 106 -21.27 -2.10 -4.39
N ILE A 107 -20.65 -3.15 -3.83
CA ILE A 107 -20.29 -4.36 -4.57
C ILE A 107 -21.00 -5.58 -3.94
N PRO A 108 -21.88 -6.28 -4.68
CA PRO A 108 -22.58 -7.45 -4.18
C PRO A 108 -21.64 -8.58 -3.76
N LYS A 109 -22.00 -9.29 -2.69
CA LYS A 109 -21.22 -10.43 -2.17
C LYS A 109 -20.99 -11.52 -3.23
N SER A 110 -21.97 -11.75 -4.09
CA SER A 110 -21.90 -12.75 -5.17
C SER A 110 -20.76 -12.49 -6.14
N TRP A 111 -20.35 -11.23 -6.33
CA TRP A 111 -19.24 -10.89 -7.21
C TRP A 111 -17.90 -11.13 -6.54
N THR A 112 -17.79 -10.79 -5.25
CA THR A 112 -16.57 -11.06 -4.48
C THR A 112 -16.30 -12.54 -4.24
N SER A 113 -17.34 -13.37 -4.13
CA SER A 113 -17.20 -14.81 -3.89
C SER A 113 -16.63 -15.60 -5.08
N MET A 114 -16.53 -14.97 -6.26
CA MET A 114 -15.92 -15.59 -7.44
C MET A 114 -14.38 -15.48 -7.43
N PHE A 115 -13.82 -14.67 -6.54
CA PHE A 115 -12.39 -14.39 -6.47
C PHE A 115 -11.77 -14.91 -5.18
N SER A 116 -10.55 -15.44 -5.28
CA SER A 116 -9.66 -15.67 -4.14
C SER A 116 -9.11 -14.35 -3.58
N ALA A 117 -8.62 -14.35 -2.34
CA ALA A 117 -8.09 -13.12 -1.72
C ALA A 117 -6.94 -12.46 -2.52
N PRO A 118 -5.98 -13.21 -3.10
CA PRO A 118 -4.96 -12.64 -3.97
C PRO A 118 -5.53 -12.07 -5.28
N GLU A 119 -6.60 -12.64 -5.83
CA GLU A 119 -7.25 -12.12 -7.05
C GLU A 119 -8.02 -10.84 -6.79
N LEU A 120 -8.79 -10.79 -5.70
CA LEU A 120 -9.49 -9.56 -5.31
C LEU A 120 -8.51 -8.44 -4.97
N GLN A 121 -7.38 -8.76 -4.35
CA GLN A 121 -6.31 -7.80 -4.10
C GLN A 121 -5.71 -7.28 -5.41
N ARG A 122 -5.44 -8.16 -6.39
CA ARG A 122 -5.00 -7.75 -7.73
C ARG A 122 -6.06 -6.90 -8.44
N LEU A 123 -7.34 -7.23 -8.29
CA LEU A 123 -8.46 -6.48 -8.86
C LEU A 123 -8.51 -5.05 -8.33
N ILE A 124 -8.40 -4.89 -7.02
CA ILE A 124 -8.52 -3.59 -6.34
C ILE A 124 -7.23 -2.77 -6.48
N SER A 125 -6.08 -3.42 -6.28
CA SER A 125 -4.79 -2.72 -6.21
C SER A 125 -4.04 -2.69 -7.54
N GLY A 126 -4.49 -3.40 -8.58
CA GLY A 126 -3.73 -3.63 -9.81
C GLY A 126 -2.67 -4.72 -9.65
N ASP A 127 -2.08 -5.13 -10.77
CA ASP A 127 -1.11 -6.21 -10.83
C ASP A 127 0.32 -5.73 -10.45
N ASN A 128 1.16 -6.67 -10.01
CA ASN A 128 2.59 -6.44 -9.76
C ASN A 128 3.44 -6.66 -11.03
N VAL A 129 2.84 -6.50 -12.20
CA VAL A 129 3.50 -6.69 -13.50
C VAL A 129 4.20 -5.38 -13.89
N ASP A 130 5.32 -5.49 -14.61
CA ASP A 130 6.05 -4.33 -15.13
C ASP A 130 5.13 -3.45 -15.99
N VAL A 131 5.40 -2.14 -16.01
CA VAL A 131 4.60 -1.18 -16.78
C VAL A 131 4.77 -1.46 -18.27
N ASP A 132 3.68 -1.83 -18.95
CA ASP A 132 3.68 -1.94 -20.42
C ASP A 132 3.77 -0.54 -21.04
N LEU A 133 5.00 -0.12 -21.33
CA LEU A 133 5.29 1.16 -21.99
C LEU A 133 4.69 1.23 -23.39
N THR A 134 4.51 0.10 -24.08
CA THR A 134 3.93 0.06 -25.41
C THR A 134 2.44 0.38 -25.34
N ASP A 135 1.73 -0.24 -24.40
CA ASP A 135 0.32 0.05 -24.15
C ASP A 135 0.12 1.48 -23.64
N LEU A 136 0.93 1.92 -22.68
CA LEU A 136 0.88 3.28 -22.16
C LEU A 136 1.04 4.29 -23.31
N LYS A 137 2.05 4.12 -24.17
CA LYS A 137 2.34 5.01 -25.30
C LYS A 137 1.22 5.09 -26.33
N LYS A 138 0.47 4.02 -26.55
CA LYS A 138 -0.71 4.01 -27.43
C LYS A 138 -1.85 4.88 -26.89
N HIS A 139 -1.95 4.99 -25.57
CA HIS A 139 -3.05 5.70 -24.89
C HIS A 139 -2.68 7.12 -24.44
N VAL A 140 -1.43 7.57 -24.64
CA VAL A 140 -1.03 8.95 -24.34
C VAL A 140 -1.55 9.92 -25.40
N VAL A 141 -2.25 10.96 -24.96
CA VAL A 141 -2.66 12.10 -25.80
C VAL A 141 -1.71 13.28 -25.56
N TYR A 142 -1.18 13.84 -26.65
CA TYR A 142 -0.26 14.97 -26.60
C TYR A 142 -1.00 16.31 -26.75
N TYR A 143 -0.58 17.31 -25.96
CA TYR A 143 -1.18 18.65 -25.97
C TYR A 143 -0.10 19.75 -25.98
N GLY A 144 -0.52 20.99 -26.22
CA GLY A 144 0.38 22.15 -26.06
C GLY A 144 1.48 22.28 -27.11
N GLY A 145 1.30 21.66 -28.29
CA GLY A 145 2.29 21.63 -29.38
C GLY A 145 3.20 20.41 -29.36
N PHE A 146 3.09 19.54 -28.35
CA PHE A 146 3.71 18.21 -28.38
C PHE A 146 2.91 17.25 -29.28
N HIS A 147 3.64 16.33 -29.91
CA HIS A 147 3.10 15.24 -30.72
C HIS A 147 4.07 14.04 -30.63
N SER A 148 3.66 12.87 -31.12
CA SER A 148 4.44 11.62 -31.00
C SER A 148 5.87 11.70 -31.53
N THR A 149 6.11 12.50 -32.58
CA THR A 149 7.43 12.69 -33.19
C THR A 149 8.23 13.86 -32.60
N HIS A 150 7.65 14.61 -31.66
CA HIS A 150 8.32 15.73 -31.00
C HIS A 150 9.58 15.24 -30.27
N ARG A 151 10.69 16.00 -30.38
CA ARG A 151 12.01 15.59 -29.87
C ARG A 151 11.99 15.17 -28.39
N VAL A 152 11.42 16.02 -27.53
CA VAL A 152 11.32 15.76 -26.08
C VAL A 152 10.43 14.55 -25.77
N VAL A 153 9.39 14.30 -26.57
CA VAL A 153 8.52 13.12 -26.40
C VAL A 153 9.28 11.84 -26.76
N ARG A 154 10.02 11.85 -27.86
CA ARG A 154 10.89 10.73 -28.23
C ARG A 154 11.94 10.45 -27.17
N TRP A 155 12.55 11.50 -26.62
CA TRP A 155 13.49 11.36 -25.50
C TRP A 155 12.86 10.78 -24.25
N LEU A 156 11.65 11.21 -23.88
CA LEU A 156 10.93 10.64 -22.73
C LEU A 156 10.76 9.13 -22.88
N TRP A 157 10.23 8.68 -24.02
CA TRP A 157 10.02 7.24 -24.25
C TRP A 157 11.33 6.47 -24.30
N ASP A 158 12.37 7.02 -24.94
CA ASP A 158 13.69 6.39 -25.00
C ASP A 158 14.34 6.27 -23.61
N ILE A 159 14.16 7.27 -22.74
CA ILE A 159 14.59 7.21 -21.33
C ILE A 159 13.83 6.12 -20.57
N LEU A 160 12.50 6.07 -20.70
CA LEU A 160 11.68 5.08 -20.00
C LEU A 160 11.99 3.65 -20.48
N GLU A 161 12.19 3.45 -21.78
CA GLU A 161 12.45 2.14 -22.39
C GLU A 161 13.88 1.66 -22.11
N ARG A 162 14.90 2.52 -22.20
CA ARG A 162 16.32 2.11 -22.16
C ARG A 162 17.06 2.45 -20.87
N ASP A 163 16.73 3.56 -20.24
CA ASP A 163 17.52 4.12 -19.14
C ASP A 163 16.90 3.81 -17.76
N TYR A 164 15.61 3.46 -17.70
CA TYR A 164 14.87 3.20 -16.45
C TYR A 164 14.62 1.70 -16.25
N SER A 165 14.87 1.24 -15.03
CA SER A 165 14.49 -0.09 -14.53
C SER A 165 12.98 -0.21 -14.30
N SER A 166 12.48 -1.43 -14.10
CA SER A 166 11.05 -1.68 -13.81
C SER A 166 10.53 -0.92 -12.58
N SER A 167 11.36 -0.82 -11.52
CA SER A 167 11.02 -0.04 -10.33
C SER A 167 10.96 1.46 -10.60
N GLU A 168 11.89 2.00 -11.41
CA GLU A 168 11.88 3.40 -11.82
C GLU A 168 10.70 3.73 -12.75
N ARG A 169 10.30 2.81 -13.64
CA ARG A 169 9.09 2.95 -14.47
C ARG A 169 7.82 2.98 -13.61
N SER A 170 7.75 2.12 -12.60
CA SER A 170 6.65 2.11 -11.63
C SER A 170 6.60 3.41 -10.81
N ALA A 171 7.76 3.92 -10.41
CA ALA A 171 7.87 5.20 -9.72
C ALA A 171 7.47 6.38 -10.61
N PHE A 172 7.83 6.36 -11.90
CA PHE A 172 7.34 7.32 -12.88
C PHE A 172 5.82 7.26 -13.06
N LEU A 173 5.23 6.05 -13.15
CA LEU A 173 3.79 5.90 -13.25
C LEU A 173 3.08 6.46 -12.01
N LYS A 174 3.61 6.18 -10.81
CA LYS A 174 3.14 6.76 -9.54
C LYS A 174 3.27 8.29 -9.55
N PHE A 175 4.36 8.83 -10.08
CA PHE A 175 4.58 10.27 -10.19
C PHE A 175 3.51 10.95 -11.07
N VAL A 176 3.14 10.33 -12.19
CA VAL A 176 2.15 10.90 -13.13
C VAL A 176 0.72 10.66 -12.68
N THR A 177 0.44 9.51 -12.06
CA THR A 177 -0.95 9.03 -11.85
C THR A 177 -1.38 8.91 -10.39
N SER A 178 -0.47 9.07 -9.43
CA SER A 178 -0.67 8.68 -8.02
C SER A 178 -0.99 7.21 -7.77
N CYS A 179 -1.06 6.36 -8.82
CA CYS A 179 -1.18 4.92 -8.70
C CYS A 179 0.17 4.28 -9.04
N SER A 180 0.68 3.43 -8.14
CA SER A 180 1.92 2.66 -8.39
C SER A 180 1.72 1.47 -9.32
N ARG A 181 0.47 1.14 -9.68
CA ARG A 181 0.10 -0.03 -10.48
C ARG A 181 -0.89 0.35 -11.59
N PRO A 182 -0.77 -0.24 -12.78
CA PRO A 182 -1.68 0.02 -13.88
C PRO A 182 -3.09 -0.54 -13.59
N PRO A 183 -4.16 0.16 -14.01
CA PRO A 183 -5.53 -0.37 -13.90
C PRO A 183 -5.73 -1.56 -14.85
N LEU A 184 -6.51 -2.56 -14.41
CA LEU A 184 -6.76 -3.82 -15.12
C LEU A 184 -7.37 -3.69 -16.53
N LEU A 185 -7.91 -2.53 -16.89
CA LEU A 185 -8.60 -2.28 -18.16
C LEU A 185 -7.89 -1.24 -19.05
N GLY A 186 -6.63 -0.91 -18.75
CA GLY A 186 -5.83 0.06 -19.52
C GLY A 186 -6.25 1.52 -19.31
N PHE A 187 -5.49 2.45 -19.92
CA PHE A 187 -5.53 3.90 -19.65
C PHE A 187 -6.66 4.68 -20.37
N LEU A 188 -7.83 4.06 -20.56
CA LEU A 188 -8.79 4.47 -21.61
C LEU A 188 -9.52 5.83 -21.42
N ARG A 189 -9.39 6.57 -20.31
CA ARG A 189 -10.16 7.82 -20.11
C ARG A 189 -9.51 8.87 -19.21
N LEU A 190 -8.96 9.94 -19.78
CA LEU A 190 -8.48 11.12 -19.04
C LEU A 190 -8.73 12.44 -19.79
N PRO A 191 -9.61 13.34 -19.28
CA PRO A 191 -9.84 14.67 -19.87
C PRO A 191 -9.01 15.78 -19.19
N SER A 192 -8.95 16.94 -19.87
CA SER A 192 -7.77 17.80 -19.99
C SER A 192 -7.96 19.26 -19.52
N LYS A 193 -6.82 19.92 -19.21
CA LYS A 193 -6.48 21.33 -19.57
C LYS A 193 -5.01 21.62 -19.19
N SER A 194 -4.22 22.23 -20.08
CA SER A 194 -2.92 22.84 -19.72
C SER A 194 -2.67 24.12 -20.50
N ARG A 195 -2.40 25.21 -19.76
CA ARG A 195 -2.01 26.52 -20.28
C ARG A 195 -0.50 26.54 -20.54
N ARG A 196 -0.09 27.06 -21.69
CA ARG A 196 1.32 27.27 -22.06
C ARG A 196 1.90 28.40 -21.21
N ALA A 197 3.11 28.22 -20.69
CA ALA A 197 3.88 29.30 -20.07
C ALA A 197 5.32 29.28 -20.59
N HIS A 198 5.76 30.44 -21.07
CA HIS A 198 7.08 30.73 -21.62
C HIS A 198 8.20 30.66 -20.55
N ASN A 199 9.38 30.19 -20.98
CA ASN A 199 10.73 30.31 -20.38
C ASN A 199 11.10 29.43 -19.18
N TYR A 200 11.51 28.16 -19.38
CA TYR A 200 12.03 27.31 -18.30
C TYR A 200 13.04 26.22 -18.73
N ASN A 201 14.34 26.54 -18.78
CA ASN A 201 15.40 25.53 -18.91
C ASN A 201 15.74 24.82 -17.58
N HIS A 202 15.30 25.37 -16.43
CA HIS A 202 15.65 24.86 -15.10
C HIS A 202 14.50 24.23 -14.32
N ARG A 203 13.25 24.27 -14.81
CA ARG A 203 12.12 23.70 -14.08
C ARG A 203 12.14 22.18 -14.12
N LEU A 204 11.73 21.58 -13.02
CA LEU A 204 11.41 20.17 -12.95
C LEU A 204 10.12 19.86 -13.74
N PRO A 205 10.00 18.65 -14.31
CA PRO A 205 8.72 18.19 -14.81
C PRO A 205 7.72 18.14 -13.66
N THR A 206 6.45 18.44 -13.95
CA THR A 206 5.39 18.43 -12.93
C THR A 206 4.23 17.56 -13.40
N ALA A 207 3.56 16.90 -12.45
CA ALA A 207 2.38 16.11 -12.72
C ALA A 207 1.13 16.73 -12.07
N SER A 208 -0.01 16.57 -12.71
CA SER A 208 -1.32 16.80 -12.11
C SER A 208 -2.03 15.46 -12.04
N THR A 209 -1.87 14.78 -10.92
CA THR A 209 -2.24 13.37 -10.74
C THR A 209 -3.74 13.13 -10.84
N CYS A 210 -4.57 14.06 -10.37
CA CYS A 210 -6.03 14.02 -10.58
C CYS A 210 -6.46 13.94 -12.05
N PHE A 211 -5.57 14.33 -12.97
CA PHE A 211 -5.80 14.32 -14.42
C PHE A 211 -4.81 13.45 -15.18
N ASN A 212 -3.95 12.70 -14.48
CA ASN A 212 -2.86 11.91 -15.05
C ASN A 212 -2.04 12.70 -16.11
N LEU A 213 -1.81 13.99 -15.83
CA LEU A 213 -1.21 14.93 -16.78
C LEU A 213 0.24 15.18 -16.41
N LEU A 214 1.16 14.80 -17.31
CA LEU A 214 2.56 15.17 -17.22
C LEU A 214 2.84 16.46 -18.00
N LYS A 215 3.40 17.47 -17.32
CA LYS A 215 3.85 18.72 -17.92
C LYS A 215 5.36 18.68 -18.06
N LEU A 216 5.83 18.65 -19.31
CA LEU A 216 7.24 18.65 -19.65
C LEU A 216 7.67 20.02 -20.20
N PRO A 217 8.67 20.66 -19.58
CA PRO A 217 9.43 21.74 -20.21
C PRO A 217 10.14 21.26 -21.48
N ASN A 218 10.42 22.19 -22.41
CA ASN A 218 11.18 21.88 -23.62
C ASN A 218 12.69 21.87 -23.28
N TYR A 219 13.19 20.73 -22.81
CA TYR A 219 14.59 20.61 -22.41
C TYR A 219 15.57 20.67 -23.60
N PRO A 220 16.80 21.17 -23.37
CA PRO A 220 17.80 21.31 -24.43
C PRO A 220 18.44 19.98 -24.85
N SER A 221 18.52 18.99 -23.96
CA SER A 221 19.13 17.68 -24.25
C SER A 221 18.39 16.52 -23.54
N LYS A 222 18.64 15.29 -24.02
CA LYS A 222 18.11 14.06 -23.43
C LYS A 222 18.60 13.86 -22.00
N ASP A 223 19.89 14.10 -21.74
CA ASP A 223 20.48 13.93 -20.40
C ASP A 223 19.85 14.87 -19.37
N VAL A 224 19.61 16.13 -19.74
CA VAL A 224 18.95 17.10 -18.84
C VAL A 224 17.52 16.64 -18.52
N LEU A 225 16.77 16.13 -19.51
CA LEU A 225 15.44 15.56 -19.26
C LEU A 225 15.52 14.36 -18.31
N ARG A 226 16.46 13.43 -18.54
CA ARG A 226 16.64 12.22 -17.70
C ARG A 226 16.90 12.61 -16.25
N ASP A 227 17.87 13.47 -16.02
CA ASP A 227 18.31 13.83 -14.67
C ASP A 227 17.22 14.63 -13.94
N LYS A 228 16.52 15.54 -14.64
CA LYS A 228 15.38 16.28 -14.08
C LYS A 228 14.17 15.40 -13.80
N LEU A 229 13.94 14.38 -14.62
CA LEU A 229 12.86 13.42 -14.39
C LEU A 229 13.15 12.53 -13.19
N LYS A 230 14.38 12.03 -13.04
CA LYS A 230 14.80 11.28 -11.84
C LYS A 230 14.66 12.14 -10.58
N GLN A 231 15.11 13.39 -10.65
CA GLN A 231 14.99 14.34 -9.53
C GLN A 231 13.52 14.61 -9.16
N ALA A 232 12.63 14.79 -10.13
CA ALA A 232 11.21 15.03 -9.85
C ALA A 232 10.51 13.81 -9.25
N ILE A 233 10.82 12.61 -9.73
CA ILE A 233 10.26 11.36 -9.19
C ILE A 233 10.74 11.15 -7.75
N ALA A 234 12.04 11.28 -7.49
CA ALA A 234 12.63 11.12 -6.16
C ALA A 234 12.10 12.14 -5.14
N ASN A 235 11.85 13.38 -5.57
CA ASN A 235 11.31 14.41 -4.68
C ASN A 235 9.81 14.22 -4.39
N ASN A 236 9.03 13.65 -5.31
CA ASN A 236 7.60 13.40 -5.11
C ASN A 236 7.32 12.07 -4.39
N THR A 237 8.33 11.22 -4.20
CA THR A 237 8.22 10.06 -3.30
C THR A 237 8.28 10.44 -1.82
N GLY A 238 8.57 11.71 -1.49
CA GLY A 238 8.61 12.24 -0.13
C GLY A 238 7.28 12.81 0.35
N PHE A 239 6.39 11.93 0.82
CA PHE A 239 5.51 12.22 1.97
C PHE A 239 6.00 11.45 3.22
N GLU A 240 7.30 11.16 3.27
CA GLU A 240 8.00 10.74 4.47
C GLU A 240 9.07 11.79 4.75
N LEU A 241 9.06 12.32 5.97
CA LEU A 241 9.92 13.37 6.56
C LEU A 241 9.38 14.80 6.48
N SER A 242 8.32 15.06 7.25
CA SER A 242 8.27 16.11 8.28
C SER A 242 7.26 15.71 9.34
#